data_AF-A0A2N4TYH7-F1
#
_entry.id   AF-A0A2N4TYH7-F1
#
_cell.length_a   1.000
_cell.length_b   1.000
_cell.length_c   1.000
_cell.angle_alpha   90.00
_cell.angle_beta   90.00
_cell.angle_gamma   90.00
#
_symmetry.space_group_name_H-M   'P 1'
#
loop_
_entity.id
_entity.type
_entity.pdbx_description
1 polymer ?
#
loop_
_entity_poly.entity_id
_entity_poly.type
_entity_poly.pdbx_seq_one_letter_code
_entity_poly.pdbx_strand_id
1 'polypeptide(L)'
;MSDQPIFKPTRRTLIKGLVSASGTALLGSRMAEVLAQGAAPAVVTSERLRPQLPGGVMSGDITADSAIVWSRTDRPARMIVEYSTDAAFKTVARRVGPAALESNGLTARVDLTGLPAGADLFYRVRFQDLVHDKVFSERVVGRFRTAPVQANRPICFVFSGDEAGQGWGINERFGGYRLYEAMRRESPDFFIHSGDQIYADGPIQAEVKLPDGSLWTNLVTEAKSHVAQTLDDYRGAFAYNQLDKNKRAFSAEVPFLVQWDDHEVRNNWYPGQQIGPEEKRYQERSASLLAARAKQAMFEYNPFRFNPIDPEQIYRAFQYGPLLDVFMLDERSYRGRNSPNRQTRLDADSAFLGPAQAAWLKQSLKQSKATWKVIASDMPISLVVPDLNPDVPKGTYEAWANADDGAPSGRELELAEILRFIKQENIQNVVWVTADVHYAQATYYHPSRAKFTEFKPFWEFVGGPINAGTFGPNEVDQTFGPDVRYVSIPKDNPQNQSPAALQQYYGRAKIDPATRTMHVSLHDLDGKSLWEVKLDPEA
;
A
#
# COMPACT_ATOMS: atom_id res chain seq x y z
N MET A 1 -55.20 -52.28 -7.40
CA MET A 1 -54.75 -53.43 -8.22
C MET A 1 -53.33 -53.14 -8.68
N SER A 2 -52.49 -54.17 -8.73
CA SER A 2 -51.13 -54.19 -9.34
C SER A 2 -50.11 -53.16 -8.85
N ASP A 3 -49.16 -53.63 -8.03
CA ASP A 3 -47.85 -53.02 -7.82
C ASP A 3 -46.95 -53.14 -9.07
N GLN A 4 -45.80 -52.44 -9.05
CA GLN A 4 -44.58 -52.80 -9.79
C GLN A 4 -43.34 -52.61 -8.89
N PRO A 5 -42.23 -53.36 -9.10
CA PRO A 5 -41.39 -53.82 -7.98
C PRO A 5 -40.05 -53.10 -7.78
N ILE A 6 -39.48 -53.37 -6.59
CA ILE A 6 -38.15 -52.93 -6.13
C ILE A 6 -37.05 -53.85 -6.67
N PHE A 7 -35.92 -53.27 -7.12
CA PHE A 7 -34.67 -54.01 -7.37
C PHE A 7 -33.66 -53.84 -6.21
N LYS A 8 -32.98 -54.93 -5.85
CA LYS A 8 -31.78 -54.94 -4.96
C LYS A 8 -30.62 -55.63 -5.67
N PRO A 9 -29.40 -55.08 -5.66
CA PRO A 9 -28.22 -55.77 -6.18
C PRO A 9 -27.62 -56.72 -5.12
N THR A 10 -27.16 -57.89 -5.56
CA THR A 10 -26.40 -58.84 -4.71
C THR A 10 -25.00 -59.10 -5.25
N ARG A 11 -23.99 -59.10 -4.37
CA ARG A 11 -22.59 -59.39 -4.71
C ARG A 11 -22.40 -60.85 -5.13
N ARG A 12 -21.55 -61.11 -6.14
CA ARG A 12 -20.74 -62.35 -6.22
C ARG A 12 -19.33 -62.06 -6.72
N THR A 13 -18.36 -62.67 -6.05
CA THR A 13 -16.91 -62.62 -6.34
C THR A 13 -16.53 -63.71 -7.33
N LEU A 14 -15.43 -63.55 -8.07
CA LEU A 14 -14.85 -64.63 -8.88
C LEU A 14 -13.31 -64.52 -8.92
N ILE A 15 -12.61 -65.63 -8.69
CA ILE A 15 -11.13 -65.75 -8.65
C ILE A 15 -10.72 -67.10 -9.27
N LYS A 16 -9.72 -67.08 -10.17
CA LYS A 16 -8.82 -68.13 -10.74
C LYS A 16 -8.09 -67.47 -11.94
N GLY A 17 -6.85 -67.76 -12.39
CA GLY A 17 -5.92 -68.88 -12.19
C GLY A 17 -5.73 -69.64 -13.53
N LEU A 18 -4.54 -69.96 -14.08
CA LEU A 18 -3.14 -70.03 -13.60
C LEU A 18 -2.26 -68.86 -14.17
N VAL A 19 -0.90 -68.71 -14.12
CA VAL A 19 0.34 -69.57 -14.07
C VAL A 19 0.64 -70.25 -15.44
N SER A 20 1.85 -70.34 -16.03
CA SER A 20 3.23 -70.51 -15.48
C SER A 20 4.36 -70.00 -16.40
N ALA A 21 5.52 -69.63 -15.81
CA ALA A 21 6.87 -69.84 -16.36
C ALA A 21 7.88 -69.82 -15.19
N SER A 22 8.97 -70.61 -15.23
CA SER A 22 9.85 -70.81 -14.06
C SER A 22 11.34 -70.83 -14.42
N GLY A 23 12.15 -70.18 -13.59
CA GLY A 23 13.62 -70.24 -13.62
C GLY A 23 14.17 -69.93 -12.23
N THR A 24 15.05 -70.79 -11.71
CA THR A 24 15.45 -70.79 -10.29
C THR A 24 16.86 -70.25 -10.04
N ALA A 25 17.01 -69.35 -9.07
CA ALA A 25 18.24 -69.18 -8.31
C ALA A 25 17.94 -68.69 -6.88
N LEU A 26 18.67 -69.23 -5.90
CA LEU A 26 18.53 -68.97 -4.47
C LEU A 26 19.03 -67.58 -4.06
N LEU A 27 18.36 -66.94 -3.10
CA LEU A 27 18.95 -66.56 -1.80
C LEU A 27 17.82 -66.13 -0.84
N GLY A 28 17.96 -66.47 0.45
CA GLY A 28 16.84 -66.41 1.41
C GLY A 28 16.79 -65.13 2.24
N SER A 29 15.57 -64.73 2.64
CA SER A 29 15.32 -63.71 3.65
C SER A 29 14.40 -64.26 4.75
N ARG A 30 14.78 -64.05 6.02
CA ARG A 30 13.89 -64.33 7.15
C ARG A 30 12.90 -63.17 7.29
N MET A 31 11.64 -63.41 6.94
CA MET A 31 10.56 -62.47 7.26
C MET A 31 10.28 -62.51 8.77
N ALA A 32 10.79 -61.50 9.48
CA ALA A 32 10.44 -61.23 10.87
C ALA A 32 10.05 -59.74 11.00
N GLU A 33 8.78 -59.52 11.34
CA GLU A 33 8.27 -58.37 12.09
C GLU A 33 8.80 -56.96 11.73
N VAL A 34 8.30 -56.39 10.62
CA VAL A 34 8.30 -54.93 10.43
C VAL A 34 6.92 -54.37 10.78
N LEU A 35 6.82 -53.94 12.05
CA LEU A 35 6.01 -52.83 12.58
C LEU A 35 4.77 -52.41 11.77
N ALA A 36 3.59 -52.71 12.32
CA ALA A 36 2.33 -52.08 11.94
C ALA A 36 2.27 -50.61 12.41
N GLN A 37 2.90 -49.69 11.67
CA GLN A 37 2.61 -48.26 11.78
C GLN A 37 1.44 -47.90 10.86
N GLY A 38 0.24 -47.87 11.43
CA GLY A 38 -0.99 -47.46 10.75
C GLY A 38 -1.02 -45.96 10.45
N ALA A 39 -0.24 -45.52 9.47
CA ALA A 39 -0.38 -44.19 8.90
C ALA A 39 -1.76 -44.10 8.23
N ALA A 40 -2.70 -43.39 8.87
CA ALA A 40 -3.99 -43.11 8.26
C ALA A 40 -3.76 -42.34 6.94
N PRO A 41 -4.41 -42.73 5.82
CA PRO A 41 -4.18 -42.09 4.55
C PRO A 41 -4.54 -40.61 4.64
N ALA A 42 -3.58 -39.75 4.31
CA ALA A 42 -3.79 -38.32 4.30
C ALA A 42 -4.88 -37.98 3.28
N VAL A 43 -6.06 -37.58 3.76
CA VAL A 43 -7.17 -37.15 2.91
C VAL A 43 -6.79 -35.80 2.29
N VAL A 44 -6.21 -35.85 1.10
CA VAL A 44 -5.95 -34.68 0.26
C VAL A 44 -7.30 -34.10 -0.15
N THR A 45 -7.79 -33.17 0.68
CA THR A 45 -8.97 -32.36 0.37
C THR A 45 -8.65 -31.56 -0.88
N SER A 46 -9.42 -31.80 -1.96
CA SER A 46 -9.22 -31.11 -3.24
C SER A 46 -9.22 -29.60 -3.05
N GLU A 47 -8.35 -28.89 -3.78
CA GLU A 47 -8.25 -27.42 -3.73
C GLU A 47 -9.58 -26.70 -3.94
N ARG A 48 -10.53 -27.29 -4.68
CA ARG A 48 -11.89 -26.76 -4.85
C ARG A 48 -12.70 -26.72 -3.54
N LEU A 49 -12.46 -27.67 -2.64
CA LEU A 49 -13.15 -27.79 -1.36
C LEU A 49 -12.59 -26.83 -0.31
N ARG A 50 -11.31 -26.47 -0.41
CA ARG A 50 -10.59 -25.63 0.55
C ARG A 50 -10.85 -24.13 0.30
N PRO A 51 -10.96 -23.29 1.34
CA PRO A 51 -10.81 -21.84 1.20
C PRO A 51 -9.45 -21.50 0.58
N GLN A 52 -9.44 -20.52 -0.32
CA GLN A 52 -8.24 -20.02 -1.01
C GLN A 52 -7.89 -18.62 -0.52
N LEU A 53 -6.62 -18.21 -0.63
CA LEU A 53 -6.12 -16.88 -0.23
C LEU A 53 -5.67 -16.07 -1.46
N PRO A 54 -6.60 -15.58 -2.32
CA PRO A 54 -6.25 -14.96 -3.60
C PRO A 54 -5.37 -13.71 -3.47
N GLY A 55 -5.54 -12.94 -2.39
CA GLY A 55 -4.72 -11.76 -2.09
C GLY A 55 -3.42 -12.05 -1.34
N GLY A 56 -3.12 -13.30 -1.01
CA GLY A 56 -1.99 -13.66 -0.15
C GLY A 56 -2.17 -13.16 1.28
N VAL A 57 -1.12 -12.54 1.84
CA VAL A 57 -1.09 -11.97 3.19
C VAL A 57 -0.38 -10.62 3.17
N MET A 58 -0.72 -9.75 4.13
CA MET A 58 -0.05 -8.47 4.34
C MET A 58 0.14 -8.21 5.83
N SER A 59 1.13 -7.40 6.18
CA SER A 59 1.27 -6.84 7.54
C SER A 59 1.41 -5.32 7.49
N GLY A 60 1.11 -4.63 8.59
CA GLY A 60 1.14 -3.17 8.65
C GLY A 60 0.80 -2.63 10.03
N ASP A 61 0.75 -1.29 10.12
CA ASP A 61 0.53 -0.52 11.36
C ASP A 61 1.35 -1.08 12.55
N ILE A 62 2.66 -1.25 12.31
CA ILE A 62 3.64 -1.90 13.19
C ILE A 62 4.10 -0.95 14.31
N THR A 63 4.20 -1.46 15.54
CA THR A 63 4.82 -0.77 16.68
C THR A 63 6.01 -1.56 17.22
N ALA A 64 6.54 -1.18 18.38
CA ALA A 64 7.55 -1.96 19.09
C ALA A 64 7.01 -3.30 19.65
N ASP A 65 5.70 -3.41 19.85
CA ASP A 65 5.05 -4.49 20.59
C ASP A 65 3.79 -5.05 19.89
N SER A 66 3.44 -4.53 18.71
CA SER A 66 2.23 -4.92 17.98
C SER A 66 2.37 -4.86 16.46
N ALA A 67 1.48 -5.55 15.76
CA ALA A 67 1.39 -5.59 14.31
C ALA A 67 -0.02 -6.00 13.87
N ILE A 68 -0.56 -5.38 12.82
CA ILE A 68 -1.73 -5.89 12.14
C ILE A 68 -1.29 -6.92 11.09
N VAL A 69 -1.94 -8.09 11.09
CA VAL A 69 -1.84 -9.10 10.02
C VAL A 69 -3.16 -9.14 9.28
N TRP A 70 -3.10 -9.02 7.96
CA TRP A 70 -4.23 -8.97 7.03
C TRP A 70 -4.21 -10.16 6.05
N SER A 71 -5.38 -10.67 5.67
CA SER A 71 -5.54 -11.58 4.54
C SER A 71 -6.99 -11.59 4.02
N ARG A 72 -7.19 -12.09 2.81
CA ARG A 72 -8.50 -12.26 2.16
C ARG A 72 -8.71 -13.71 1.74
N THR A 73 -9.94 -14.20 1.85
CA THR A 73 -10.35 -15.55 1.44
C THR A 73 -11.33 -15.51 0.25
N ASP A 74 -11.55 -16.66 -0.41
CA ASP A 74 -12.50 -16.81 -1.52
C ASP A 74 -13.93 -17.18 -1.07
N ARG A 75 -14.15 -17.50 0.20
CA ARG A 75 -15.45 -17.94 0.77
C ARG A 75 -15.54 -17.66 2.28
N PRO A 76 -16.74 -17.63 2.89
CA PRO A 76 -16.91 -17.43 4.34
C PRO A 76 -16.06 -18.36 5.19
N ALA A 77 -15.05 -17.78 5.86
CA ALA A 77 -14.05 -18.54 6.60
C ALA A 77 -13.46 -17.73 7.77
N ARG A 78 -13.03 -18.42 8.83
CA ARG A 78 -12.40 -17.79 10.01
C ARG A 78 -10.89 -17.74 9.87
N MET A 79 -10.31 -16.55 10.03
CA MET A 79 -8.86 -16.35 9.98
C MET A 79 -8.17 -16.95 11.20
N ILE A 80 -7.03 -17.62 11.00
CA ILE A 80 -6.17 -18.14 12.05
C ILE A 80 -4.74 -17.67 11.74
N VAL A 81 -4.12 -16.98 12.69
CA VAL A 81 -2.73 -16.52 12.60
C VAL A 81 -1.88 -17.32 13.58
N GLU A 82 -0.81 -17.91 13.08
CA GLU A 82 0.23 -18.60 13.84
C GLU A 82 1.55 -17.85 13.65
N TYR A 83 2.26 -17.49 14.72
CA TYR A 83 3.45 -16.63 14.64
C TYR A 83 4.57 -17.06 15.62
N SER A 84 5.81 -16.71 15.29
CA SER A 84 7.02 -17.10 16.00
C SER A 84 8.19 -16.14 15.72
N THR A 85 9.17 -16.09 16.62
CA THR A 85 10.51 -15.52 16.36
C THR A 85 11.46 -16.52 15.67
N ASP A 86 11.03 -17.78 15.49
CA ASP A 86 11.77 -18.83 14.78
C ASP A 86 11.08 -19.15 13.44
N ALA A 87 11.79 -18.96 12.33
CA ALA A 87 11.30 -19.28 10.99
C ALA A 87 10.90 -20.75 10.80
N ALA A 88 11.43 -21.66 11.61
CA ALA A 88 11.03 -23.07 11.63
C ALA A 88 9.73 -23.34 12.43
N PHE A 89 9.14 -22.31 13.07
CA PHE A 89 7.92 -22.40 13.88
C PHE A 89 7.98 -23.50 14.96
N LYS A 90 9.13 -23.63 15.68
CA LYS A 90 9.27 -24.60 16.78
C LYS A 90 8.41 -24.24 17.99
N THR A 91 8.39 -22.95 18.34
CA THR A 91 7.53 -22.37 19.38
C THR A 91 6.53 -21.44 18.71
N VAL A 92 5.23 -21.76 18.78
CA VAL A 92 4.19 -21.06 18.00
C VAL A 92 3.18 -20.41 18.93
N ALA A 93 3.07 -19.09 18.86
CA ALA A 93 1.91 -18.37 19.37
C ALA A 93 0.78 -18.43 18.34
N ARG A 94 -0.47 -18.50 18.81
CA ARG A 94 -1.66 -18.55 17.95
C ARG A 94 -2.68 -17.49 18.36
N ARG A 95 -3.31 -16.87 17.36
CA ARG A 95 -4.53 -16.06 17.50
C ARG A 95 -5.59 -16.59 16.54
N VAL A 96 -6.84 -16.54 16.98
CA VAL A 96 -8.01 -16.82 16.15
C VAL A 96 -8.66 -15.48 15.87
N GLY A 97 -8.78 -15.14 14.59
CA GLY A 97 -9.31 -13.86 14.13
C GLY A 97 -10.82 -13.86 13.94
N PRO A 98 -11.35 -12.76 13.37
CA PRO A 98 -12.73 -12.67 12.96
C PRO A 98 -13.07 -13.67 11.83
N ALA A 99 -14.36 -13.76 11.52
CA ALA A 99 -14.80 -14.32 10.25
C ALA A 99 -14.56 -13.29 9.14
N ALA A 100 -14.00 -13.74 8.03
CA ALA A 100 -14.15 -13.07 6.75
C ALA A 100 -15.51 -13.47 6.15
N LEU A 101 -16.30 -12.50 5.71
CA LEU A 101 -17.68 -12.65 5.23
C LEU A 101 -17.91 -11.73 4.02
N GLU A 102 -18.98 -11.95 3.28
CA GLU A 102 -19.38 -11.13 2.14
C GLU A 102 -19.55 -9.65 2.53
N SER A 103 -19.99 -9.40 3.77
CA SER A 103 -20.17 -8.05 4.32
C SER A 103 -18.88 -7.24 4.47
N ASN A 104 -17.71 -7.88 4.55
CA ASN A 104 -16.39 -7.22 4.65
C ASN A 104 -15.44 -7.58 3.50
N GLY A 105 -15.98 -7.86 2.31
CA GLY A 105 -15.19 -8.15 1.09
C GLY A 105 -14.44 -9.49 1.14
N LEU A 106 -14.83 -10.38 2.07
CA LEU A 106 -14.12 -11.61 2.46
C LEU A 106 -12.70 -11.34 3.03
N THR A 107 -12.50 -10.19 3.65
CA THR A 107 -11.24 -9.80 4.30
C THR A 107 -11.24 -10.09 5.80
N ALA A 108 -10.06 -10.25 6.38
CA ALA A 108 -9.88 -10.35 7.83
C ALA A 108 -8.56 -9.72 8.28
N ARG A 109 -8.62 -9.04 9.43
CA ARG A 109 -7.47 -8.49 10.15
C ARG A 109 -7.37 -9.09 11.54
N VAL A 110 -6.15 -9.30 12.01
CA VAL A 110 -5.83 -9.70 13.38
C VAL A 110 -4.77 -8.75 13.93
N ASP A 111 -5.09 -8.13 15.06
CA ASP A 111 -4.12 -7.41 15.88
C ASP A 111 -3.29 -8.41 16.70
N LEU A 112 -1.98 -8.45 16.45
CA LEU A 112 -1.01 -9.16 17.26
C LEU A 112 -0.40 -8.17 18.24
N THR A 113 -0.51 -8.46 19.54
CA THR A 113 -0.01 -7.60 20.63
C THR A 113 0.86 -8.40 21.60
N GLY A 114 1.71 -7.69 22.36
CA GLY A 114 2.69 -8.29 23.27
C GLY A 114 3.86 -8.96 22.54
N LEU A 115 4.25 -8.42 21.38
CA LEU A 115 5.38 -8.86 20.58
C LEU A 115 6.71 -8.37 21.20
N PRO A 116 7.82 -9.11 21.04
CA PRO A 116 9.15 -8.62 21.42
C PRO A 116 9.61 -7.50 20.47
N ALA A 117 10.21 -6.44 21.02
CA ALA A 117 10.67 -5.28 20.26
C ALA A 117 11.96 -5.51 19.47
N GLY A 118 12.08 -4.87 18.31
CA GLY A 118 13.21 -4.98 17.38
C GLY A 118 13.40 -6.37 16.76
N ALA A 119 12.44 -7.28 16.92
CA ALA A 119 12.59 -8.71 16.61
C ALA A 119 12.00 -9.08 15.25
N ASP A 120 12.66 -10.01 14.56
CA ASP A 120 12.12 -10.65 13.36
C ASP A 120 11.00 -11.62 13.75
N LEU A 121 9.82 -11.41 13.15
CA LEU A 121 8.58 -12.13 13.40
C LEU A 121 8.15 -12.84 12.12
N PHE A 122 8.08 -14.16 12.18
CA PHE A 122 7.55 -15.02 11.12
C PHE A 122 6.10 -15.37 11.46
N TYR A 123 5.19 -15.16 10.51
CA TYR A 123 3.77 -15.45 10.68
C TYR A 123 3.26 -16.31 9.52
N ARG A 124 2.18 -17.05 9.78
CA ARG A 124 1.47 -17.79 8.73
C ARG A 124 -0.03 -17.73 8.98
N VAL A 125 -0.76 -17.39 7.92
CA VAL A 125 -2.21 -17.29 7.92
C VAL A 125 -2.79 -18.56 7.28
N ARG A 126 -3.90 -19.04 7.84
CA ARG A 126 -4.82 -19.96 7.18
C ARG A 126 -6.26 -19.62 7.56
N PHE A 127 -7.18 -19.97 6.69
CA PHE A 127 -8.61 -19.84 6.92
C PHE A 127 -9.24 -21.21 7.23
N GLN A 128 -10.22 -21.22 8.12
CA GLN A 128 -11.07 -22.37 8.46
C GLN A 128 -12.45 -22.15 7.86
N ASP A 129 -12.93 -23.07 7.02
CA ASP A 129 -14.24 -22.96 6.36
C ASP A 129 -15.38 -22.93 7.41
N LEU A 130 -16.34 -22.01 7.26
CA LEU A 130 -17.44 -21.85 8.22
C LEU A 130 -18.62 -22.80 7.99
N VAL A 131 -18.69 -23.48 6.83
CA VAL A 131 -19.68 -24.51 6.53
C VAL A 131 -19.13 -25.91 6.86
N HIS A 132 -17.82 -26.11 6.67
CA HIS A 132 -17.13 -27.39 6.84
C HIS A 132 -15.97 -27.25 7.84
N ASP A 133 -16.27 -27.34 9.14
CA ASP A 133 -15.36 -27.08 10.27
C ASP A 133 -13.95 -27.71 10.19
N LYS A 134 -13.80 -28.85 9.52
CA LYS A 134 -12.55 -29.61 9.36
C LYS A 134 -11.74 -29.21 8.12
N VAL A 135 -12.27 -28.33 7.28
CA VAL A 135 -11.61 -27.86 6.06
C VAL A 135 -10.85 -26.57 6.35
N PHE A 136 -9.59 -26.55 5.93
CA PHE A 136 -8.70 -25.40 6.06
C PHE A 136 -8.09 -25.08 4.70
N SER A 137 -7.76 -23.80 4.49
CA SER A 137 -6.86 -23.39 3.42
C SER A 137 -5.46 -23.98 3.60
N GLU A 138 -4.64 -23.90 2.56
CA GLU A 138 -3.20 -23.94 2.75
C GLU A 138 -2.69 -22.73 3.57
N ARG A 139 -1.47 -22.86 4.10
CA ARG A 139 -0.82 -21.82 4.91
C ARG A 139 0.02 -20.89 4.04
N VAL A 140 -0.35 -19.61 3.99
CA VAL A 140 0.50 -18.57 3.40
C VAL A 140 1.38 -17.97 4.50
N VAL A 141 2.69 -17.92 4.24
CA VAL A 141 3.72 -17.44 5.19
C VAL A 141 4.07 -15.99 4.85
N GLY A 142 4.36 -15.20 5.88
CA GLY A 142 4.98 -13.89 5.77
C GLY A 142 5.94 -13.60 6.92
N ARG A 143 6.59 -12.44 6.88
CA ARG A 143 7.48 -11.92 7.93
C ARG A 143 7.31 -10.41 8.10
N PHE A 144 7.68 -9.91 9.27
CA PHE A 144 7.89 -8.49 9.55
C PHE A 144 8.94 -8.33 10.67
N ARG A 145 9.36 -7.09 10.94
CA ARG A 145 10.16 -6.76 12.12
C ARG A 145 9.47 -5.69 12.95
N THR A 146 9.32 -5.91 14.25
CA THR A 146 8.80 -4.90 15.18
C THR A 146 9.76 -3.73 15.32
N ALA A 147 9.24 -2.55 15.66
CA ALA A 147 10.08 -1.38 15.88
C ALA A 147 11.11 -1.62 17.00
N PRO A 148 12.37 -1.18 16.85
CA PRO A 148 13.36 -1.27 17.90
C PRO A 148 13.09 -0.21 18.98
N VAL A 149 13.29 -0.55 20.26
CA VAL A 149 13.25 0.42 21.38
C VAL A 149 14.62 1.06 21.67
N GLN A 150 15.64 0.77 20.86
CA GLN A 150 17.02 1.22 21.02
C GLN A 150 17.65 1.55 19.67
N ALA A 151 18.58 2.51 19.64
CA ALA A 151 19.45 2.77 18.49
C ALA A 151 20.59 1.73 18.43
N ASN A 152 20.27 0.46 18.16
CA ASN A 152 21.24 -0.65 18.14
C ASN A 152 21.38 -1.34 16.77
N ARG A 153 20.58 -0.94 15.77
CA ARG A 153 20.64 -1.39 14.37
C ARG A 153 20.28 -0.26 13.42
N PRO A 154 20.72 -0.29 12.15
CA PRO A 154 20.18 0.60 11.13
C PRO A 154 18.67 0.39 10.94
N ILE A 155 17.96 1.46 10.59
CA ILE A 155 16.57 1.41 10.09
C ILE A 155 16.63 1.61 8.57
N CYS A 156 15.85 0.83 7.82
CA CYS A 156 15.68 1.01 6.38
C CYS A 156 14.18 1.11 6.05
N PHE A 157 13.75 2.14 5.35
CA PHE A 157 12.39 2.20 4.79
C PHE A 157 12.42 2.65 3.33
N VAL A 158 11.33 2.37 2.62
CA VAL A 158 11.09 2.79 1.23
C VAL A 158 9.75 3.51 1.14
N PHE A 159 9.59 4.37 0.14
CA PHE A 159 8.37 5.14 -0.11
C PHE A 159 8.10 5.29 -1.61
N SER A 160 6.83 5.19 -2.00
CA SER A 160 6.36 5.34 -3.37
C SER A 160 4.82 5.46 -3.38
N GLY A 161 4.22 5.79 -4.52
CA GLY A 161 2.78 5.78 -4.77
C GLY A 161 2.43 5.33 -6.19
N ASP A 162 1.22 5.62 -6.64
CA ASP A 162 0.86 5.57 -8.06
C ASP A 162 0.81 4.12 -8.63
N GLU A 163 -0.07 3.30 -8.05
CA GLU A 163 -0.18 1.86 -8.33
C GLU A 163 -1.21 1.53 -9.44
N ALA A 164 -0.69 1.48 -10.67
CA ALA A 164 -1.35 0.96 -11.88
C ALA A 164 -2.49 1.84 -12.46
N GLY A 165 -2.13 3.10 -12.70
CA GLY A 165 -3.00 4.14 -13.25
C GLY A 165 -2.94 4.36 -14.75
N GLN A 166 -3.83 5.25 -15.20
CA GLN A 166 -3.93 5.82 -16.57
C GLN A 166 -3.85 4.82 -17.74
N GLY A 167 -4.26 3.56 -17.48
CA GLY A 167 -4.32 2.45 -18.44
C GLY A 167 -3.29 1.34 -18.26
N TRP A 168 -2.33 1.50 -17.33
CA TRP A 168 -1.17 0.61 -17.17
C TRP A 168 -1.35 -0.34 -15.98
N GLY A 169 -2.06 -1.43 -16.23
CA GLY A 169 -2.30 -2.53 -15.30
C GLY A 169 -1.19 -3.57 -15.23
N ILE A 170 -1.53 -4.74 -14.67
CA ILE A 170 -0.65 -5.91 -14.56
C ILE A 170 -0.35 -6.45 -15.95
N ASN A 171 0.89 -6.28 -16.43
CA ASN A 171 1.38 -6.92 -17.65
C ASN A 171 2.35 -8.06 -17.29
N GLU A 172 1.87 -9.31 -17.35
CA GLU A 172 2.67 -10.49 -17.01
C GLU A 172 3.91 -10.66 -17.89
N ARG A 173 3.85 -10.22 -19.16
CA ARG A 173 4.97 -10.29 -20.12
C ARG A 173 6.08 -9.30 -19.78
N PHE A 174 5.71 -8.13 -19.25
CA PHE A 174 6.64 -7.15 -18.68
C PHE A 174 7.22 -7.62 -17.32
N GLY A 175 6.58 -8.60 -16.68
CA GLY A 175 6.97 -9.17 -15.40
C GLY A 175 6.05 -8.81 -14.24
N GLY A 176 4.96 -8.09 -14.47
CA GLY A 176 4.09 -7.52 -13.43
C GLY A 176 4.68 -6.23 -12.83
N TYR A 177 4.26 -5.88 -11.61
CA TYR A 177 4.70 -4.68 -10.89
C TYR A 177 6.16 -4.81 -10.39
N ARG A 178 7.12 -4.70 -11.33
CA ARG A 178 8.56 -4.90 -11.08
C ARG A 178 9.13 -4.07 -9.93
N LEU A 179 8.61 -2.85 -9.69
CA LEU A 179 9.10 -1.97 -8.64
C LEU A 179 8.96 -2.58 -7.24
N TYR A 180 7.92 -3.38 -6.98
CA TYR A 180 7.77 -4.08 -5.72
C TYR A 180 8.87 -5.11 -5.47
N GLU A 181 9.39 -5.77 -6.51
CA GLU A 181 10.52 -6.69 -6.38
C GLU A 181 11.85 -5.94 -6.20
N ALA A 182 12.03 -4.76 -6.82
CA ALA A 182 13.17 -3.89 -6.56
C ALA A 182 13.17 -3.42 -5.09
N MET A 183 12.04 -2.89 -4.60
CA MET A 183 11.87 -2.49 -3.20
C MET A 183 12.02 -3.67 -2.22
N ARG A 184 11.55 -4.88 -2.56
CA ARG A 184 11.70 -6.08 -1.69
C ARG A 184 13.16 -6.41 -1.43
N ARG A 185 14.04 -6.24 -2.42
CA ARG A 185 15.48 -6.57 -2.34
C ARG A 185 16.25 -5.67 -1.39
N GLU A 186 15.80 -4.43 -1.17
CA GLU A 186 16.37 -3.55 -0.15
C GLU A 186 16.17 -4.08 1.28
N SER A 187 15.31 -5.10 1.46
CA SER A 187 14.92 -5.67 2.76
C SER A 187 14.48 -4.61 3.79
N PRO A 188 13.57 -3.69 3.42
CA PRO A 188 13.14 -2.61 4.29
C PRO A 188 12.36 -3.14 5.51
N ASP A 189 12.41 -2.38 6.60
CA ASP A 189 11.66 -2.61 7.83
C ASP A 189 10.16 -2.27 7.67
N PHE A 190 9.84 -1.34 6.77
CA PHE A 190 8.48 -0.99 6.32
C PHE A 190 8.50 -0.19 5.01
N PHE A 191 7.33 -0.04 4.41
CA PHE A 191 7.03 0.75 3.21
C PHE A 191 5.99 1.82 3.55
N ILE A 192 6.21 3.05 3.10
CA ILE A 192 5.20 4.13 3.08
C ILE A 192 4.57 4.12 1.69
N HIS A 193 3.28 3.76 1.61
CA HIS A 193 2.48 3.94 0.39
C HIS A 193 1.75 5.28 0.52
N SER A 194 2.20 6.30 -0.21
CA SER A 194 1.75 7.69 -0.04
C SER A 194 0.34 7.95 -0.59
N GLY A 195 -0.13 7.15 -1.54
CA GLY A 195 -1.37 7.42 -2.27
C GLY A 195 -1.56 6.49 -3.45
N ASP A 196 -2.72 6.56 -4.10
CA ASP A 196 -3.01 5.88 -5.37
C ASP A 196 -2.76 4.37 -5.36
N GLN A 197 -3.19 3.67 -4.30
CA GLN A 197 -3.12 2.21 -4.23
C GLN A 197 -4.02 1.51 -5.24
N ILE A 198 -5.00 2.24 -5.78
CA ILE A 198 -5.86 1.86 -6.88
C ILE A 198 -6.14 3.10 -7.74
N TYR A 199 -6.49 2.86 -8.99
CA TYR A 199 -7.14 3.86 -9.83
C TYR A 199 -8.60 3.47 -10.02
N ALA A 200 -9.45 3.91 -9.09
CA ALA A 200 -10.89 3.66 -9.10
C ALA A 200 -11.57 4.19 -10.37
N ASP A 201 -11.03 5.26 -10.94
CA ASP A 201 -11.60 6.03 -12.05
C ASP A 201 -10.80 5.91 -13.36
N GLY A 202 -9.78 5.04 -13.39
CA GLY A 202 -8.99 4.72 -14.56
C GLY A 202 -9.32 3.32 -15.10
N PRO A 203 -10.27 3.18 -16.06
CA PRO A 203 -10.53 1.92 -16.74
C PRO A 203 -9.30 1.41 -17.50
N ILE A 204 -9.04 0.12 -17.41
CA ILE A 204 -7.87 -0.53 -18.01
C ILE A 204 -8.30 -1.33 -19.24
N GLN A 205 -7.80 -0.93 -20.41
CA GLN A 205 -8.02 -1.67 -21.66
C GLN A 205 -7.11 -2.91 -21.70
N ALA A 206 -7.61 -4.04 -22.24
CA ALA A 206 -6.85 -5.29 -22.29
C ALA A 206 -5.56 -5.20 -23.12
N GLU A 207 -5.57 -4.39 -24.19
CA GLU A 207 -4.39 -4.11 -25.01
C GLU A 207 -4.28 -2.61 -25.25
N VAL A 208 -3.07 -2.05 -25.13
CA VAL A 208 -2.75 -0.66 -25.46
C VAL A 208 -1.55 -0.65 -26.41
N LYS A 209 -1.67 0.06 -27.53
CA LYS A 209 -0.59 0.17 -28.51
C LYS A 209 0.44 1.21 -28.08
N LEU A 210 1.70 0.80 -28.01
CA LEU A 210 2.83 1.66 -27.64
C LEU A 210 3.40 2.44 -28.85
N PRO A 211 4.15 3.54 -28.63
CA PRO A 211 4.68 4.38 -29.71
C PRO A 211 5.64 3.66 -30.69
N ASP A 212 6.33 2.61 -30.23
CA ASP A 212 7.20 1.76 -31.05
C ASP A 212 6.42 0.76 -31.94
N GLY A 213 5.09 0.70 -31.78
CA GLY A 213 4.20 -0.22 -32.48
C GLY A 213 3.95 -1.55 -31.77
N SER A 214 4.59 -1.80 -30.63
CA SER A 214 4.33 -2.97 -29.78
C SER A 214 3.01 -2.85 -29.00
N LEU A 215 2.64 -3.91 -28.28
CA LEU A 215 1.42 -3.95 -27.46
C LEU A 215 1.77 -4.15 -25.99
N TRP A 216 1.28 -3.25 -25.15
CA TRP A 216 1.14 -3.49 -23.72
C TRP A 216 -0.13 -4.30 -23.48
N THR A 217 0.00 -5.46 -22.83
CA THR A 217 -1.11 -6.40 -22.59
C THR A 217 -1.43 -6.45 -21.10
N ASN A 218 -2.61 -5.95 -20.71
CA ASN A 218 -3.09 -5.93 -19.35
C ASN A 218 -3.89 -7.20 -19.02
N LEU A 219 -3.66 -7.79 -17.85
CA LEU A 219 -4.69 -8.54 -17.15
C LEU A 219 -5.83 -7.56 -16.82
N VAL A 220 -7.08 -7.94 -17.07
CA VAL A 220 -8.26 -7.11 -16.77
C VAL A 220 -9.28 -7.87 -15.92
N THR A 221 -10.05 -7.12 -15.15
CA THR A 221 -11.19 -7.60 -14.34
C THR A 221 -12.38 -6.65 -14.53
N GLU A 222 -13.59 -7.10 -14.20
CA GLU A 222 -14.80 -6.28 -14.40
C GLU A 222 -14.75 -4.96 -13.64
N ALA A 223 -14.27 -4.97 -12.39
CA ALA A 223 -14.06 -3.77 -11.57
C ALA A 223 -12.97 -2.81 -12.10
N LYS A 224 -12.32 -3.11 -13.22
CA LYS A 224 -11.40 -2.25 -13.95
C LYS A 224 -11.86 -1.98 -15.39
N SER A 225 -13.06 -2.41 -15.80
CA SER A 225 -13.65 -2.12 -17.12
C SER A 225 -14.31 -0.73 -17.19
N HIS A 226 -14.65 -0.16 -16.03
CA HIS A 226 -15.41 1.08 -15.86
C HIS A 226 -14.88 1.89 -14.65
N VAL A 227 -15.46 3.07 -14.39
CA VAL A 227 -15.16 3.86 -13.19
C VAL A 227 -15.98 3.35 -12.01
N ALA A 228 -15.29 3.05 -10.90
CA ALA A 228 -15.87 2.47 -9.70
C ALA A 228 -16.89 3.41 -9.05
N GLN A 229 -18.05 2.86 -8.71
CA GLN A 229 -19.19 3.60 -8.16
C GLN A 229 -19.89 2.83 -7.05
N THR A 230 -19.97 1.50 -7.13
CA THR A 230 -20.44 0.62 -6.06
C THR A 230 -19.30 0.21 -5.12
N LEU A 231 -19.62 -0.22 -3.91
CA LEU A 231 -18.64 -0.74 -2.96
C LEU A 231 -17.89 -1.96 -3.52
N ASP A 232 -18.55 -2.82 -4.29
CA ASP A 232 -17.92 -4.01 -4.86
C ASP A 232 -16.99 -3.69 -6.05
N ASP A 233 -17.20 -2.55 -6.73
CA ASP A 233 -16.27 -2.02 -7.73
C ASP A 233 -14.96 -1.59 -7.03
N TYR A 234 -15.05 -0.80 -5.95
CA TYR A 234 -13.88 -0.38 -5.17
C TYR A 234 -13.14 -1.58 -4.56
N ARG A 235 -13.86 -2.54 -3.97
CA ARG A 235 -13.29 -3.82 -3.50
C ARG A 235 -12.60 -4.59 -4.63
N GLY A 236 -13.19 -4.61 -5.82
CA GLY A 236 -12.65 -5.26 -7.00
C GLY A 236 -11.39 -4.57 -7.54
N ALA A 237 -11.28 -3.24 -7.42
CA ALA A 237 -10.09 -2.47 -7.76
C ALA A 237 -8.93 -2.76 -6.78
N PHE A 238 -9.19 -2.83 -5.46
CA PHE A 238 -8.16 -3.25 -4.50
C PHE A 238 -7.77 -4.73 -4.69
N ALA A 239 -8.74 -5.61 -4.96
CA ALA A 239 -8.50 -7.01 -5.25
C ALA A 239 -7.67 -7.22 -6.53
N TYR A 240 -7.82 -6.35 -7.54
CA TYR A 240 -7.09 -6.41 -8.80
C TYR A 240 -5.58 -6.28 -8.59
N ASN A 241 -5.13 -5.27 -7.85
CA ASN A 241 -3.69 -5.06 -7.60
C ASN A 241 -3.05 -6.23 -6.82
N GLN A 242 -3.82 -6.92 -5.98
CA GLN A 242 -3.39 -8.15 -5.30
C GLN A 242 -3.26 -9.38 -6.22
N LEU A 243 -3.64 -9.29 -7.50
CA LEU A 243 -3.37 -10.33 -8.51
C LEU A 243 -1.90 -10.32 -8.98
N ASP A 244 -1.15 -9.25 -8.77
CA ASP A 244 0.28 -9.21 -9.11
C ASP A 244 1.13 -10.08 -8.17
N LYS A 245 2.11 -10.78 -8.75
CA LYS A 245 3.00 -11.70 -8.02
C LYS A 245 4.04 -10.97 -7.16
N ASN A 246 4.51 -9.80 -7.61
CA ASN A 246 5.53 -9.01 -6.92
C ASN A 246 4.89 -8.24 -5.76
N LYS A 247 3.68 -7.68 -5.96
CA LYS A 247 2.84 -7.12 -4.89
C LYS A 247 2.65 -8.13 -3.76
N ARG A 248 2.16 -9.35 -4.06
CA ARG A 248 1.98 -10.39 -3.02
C ARG A 248 3.28 -10.79 -2.31
N ALA A 249 4.38 -10.93 -3.05
CA ALA A 249 5.68 -11.28 -2.46
C ALA A 249 6.21 -10.16 -1.54
N PHE A 250 6.04 -8.89 -1.94
CA PHE A 250 6.42 -7.73 -1.14
C PHE A 250 5.52 -7.57 0.10
N SER A 251 4.20 -7.62 -0.06
CA SER A 251 3.22 -7.57 1.05
C SER A 251 3.41 -8.67 2.10
N ALA A 252 3.88 -9.85 1.69
CA ALA A 252 4.19 -10.93 2.62
C ALA A 252 5.46 -10.68 3.47
N GLU A 253 6.38 -9.81 3.03
CA GLU A 253 7.70 -9.63 3.66
C GLU A 253 7.98 -8.22 4.21
N VAL A 254 7.26 -7.20 3.73
CA VAL A 254 7.45 -5.79 4.06
C VAL A 254 6.14 -5.23 4.62
N PRO A 255 6.13 -4.66 5.84
CA PRO A 255 4.98 -4.00 6.40
C PRO A 255 4.59 -2.74 5.64
N PHE A 256 3.28 -2.55 5.45
CA PHE A 256 2.71 -1.35 4.82
C PHE A 256 2.29 -0.35 5.90
N LEU A 257 2.78 0.89 5.79
CA LEU A 257 2.19 2.09 6.38
C LEU A 257 1.46 2.79 5.23
N VAL A 258 0.15 2.98 5.37
CA VAL A 258 -0.75 3.30 4.25
C VAL A 258 -1.43 4.66 4.40
N GLN A 259 -1.35 5.49 3.36
CA GLN A 259 -2.22 6.63 3.09
C GLN A 259 -3.20 6.32 1.94
N TRP A 260 -4.09 7.26 1.63
CA TRP A 260 -4.81 7.34 0.34
C TRP A 260 -4.45 8.67 -0.32
N ASP A 261 -4.76 8.80 -1.60
CA ASP A 261 -4.86 10.12 -2.23
C ASP A 261 -6.22 10.24 -2.94
N ASP A 262 -6.29 10.78 -4.15
CA ASP A 262 -7.56 10.95 -4.86
C ASP A 262 -8.01 9.73 -5.64
N HIS A 263 -7.12 8.98 -6.29
CA HIS A 263 -7.52 7.90 -7.18
C HIS A 263 -8.03 6.65 -6.46
N GLU A 264 -7.90 6.55 -5.13
CA GLU A 264 -8.76 5.70 -4.30
C GLU A 264 -10.26 5.95 -4.51
N VAL A 265 -10.64 7.17 -4.94
CA VAL A 265 -12.04 7.61 -5.16
C VAL A 265 -12.29 8.06 -6.61
N ARG A 266 -11.58 9.11 -7.05
CA ARG A 266 -11.62 9.83 -8.34
C ARG A 266 -10.56 10.95 -8.35
N ASN A 267 -9.80 11.11 -9.45
CA ASN A 267 -8.95 12.26 -9.82
C ASN A 267 -9.53 13.61 -9.29
N ASN A 268 -8.72 14.35 -8.53
CA ASN A 268 -8.97 15.63 -7.86
C ASN A 268 -10.15 15.74 -6.87
N TRP A 269 -10.74 14.65 -6.37
CA TRP A 269 -11.95 14.77 -5.53
C TRP A 269 -11.75 15.60 -4.24
N TYR A 270 -12.85 16.15 -3.74
CA TYR A 270 -12.91 16.82 -2.43
C TYR A 270 -14.29 16.62 -1.76
N PRO A 271 -14.38 16.73 -0.41
CA PRO A 271 -15.64 16.58 0.32
C PRO A 271 -16.75 17.52 -0.18
N GLY A 272 -17.92 16.96 -0.46
CA GLY A 272 -19.08 17.71 -0.97
C GLY A 272 -19.09 17.99 -2.47
N GLN A 273 -18.04 17.67 -3.23
CA GLN A 273 -18.03 17.81 -4.70
C GLN A 273 -19.23 17.08 -5.33
N GLN A 274 -19.91 17.77 -6.25
CA GLN A 274 -20.89 17.17 -7.14
C GLN A 274 -20.28 17.03 -8.53
N ILE A 275 -20.23 15.81 -9.06
CA ILE A 275 -19.63 15.50 -10.37
C ILE A 275 -20.50 16.10 -11.49
N GLY A 276 -19.99 17.05 -12.25
CA GLY A 276 -20.75 17.79 -13.25
C GLY A 276 -21.05 16.97 -14.53
N PRO A 277 -22.02 17.40 -15.35
CA PRO A 277 -22.57 16.59 -16.45
C PRO A 277 -21.59 16.33 -17.61
N GLU A 278 -20.48 17.07 -17.69
CA GLU A 278 -19.45 16.83 -18.72
C GLU A 278 -18.61 15.58 -18.42
N GLU A 279 -18.47 15.22 -17.14
CA GLU A 279 -17.97 13.91 -16.75
C GLU A 279 -19.09 12.87 -16.95
N LYS A 280 -18.98 12.11 -18.04
CA LYS A 280 -20.00 11.20 -18.57
C LYS A 280 -19.80 9.74 -18.16
N ARG A 281 -18.66 9.40 -17.54
CA ARG A 281 -18.34 8.04 -17.07
C ARG A 281 -19.14 7.67 -15.81
N TYR A 282 -19.45 8.68 -15.00
CA TYR A 282 -20.15 8.52 -13.73
C TYR A 282 -21.68 8.63 -13.88
N GLN A 283 -22.41 7.78 -13.16
CA GLN A 283 -23.85 7.85 -12.91
C GLN A 283 -24.11 8.42 -11.51
N GLU A 284 -23.40 7.91 -10.50
CA GLU A 284 -23.31 8.51 -9.17
C GLU A 284 -22.66 9.90 -9.26
N ARG A 285 -23.24 10.90 -8.59
CA ARG A 285 -22.78 12.30 -8.67
C ARG A 285 -22.25 12.86 -7.37
N SER A 286 -22.46 12.19 -6.24
CA SER A 286 -21.91 12.60 -4.95
C SER A 286 -20.51 12.01 -4.73
N ALA A 287 -19.47 12.85 -4.85
CA ALA A 287 -18.09 12.43 -4.57
C ALA A 287 -17.92 11.95 -3.12
N SER A 288 -18.66 12.51 -2.16
CA SER A 288 -18.65 12.03 -0.76
C SER A 288 -19.25 10.64 -0.59
N LEU A 289 -20.21 10.22 -1.43
CA LEU A 289 -20.76 8.86 -1.38
C LEU A 289 -19.82 7.84 -2.04
N LEU A 290 -19.11 8.27 -3.10
CA LEU A 290 -17.99 7.52 -3.66
C LEU A 290 -16.86 7.36 -2.63
N ALA A 291 -16.44 8.44 -1.98
CA ALA A 291 -15.38 8.43 -0.96
C ALA A 291 -15.72 7.54 0.24
N ALA A 292 -16.98 7.48 0.68
CA ALA A 292 -17.41 6.55 1.74
C ALA A 292 -17.28 5.08 1.32
N ARG A 293 -17.66 4.74 0.08
CA ARG A 293 -17.51 3.37 -0.48
C ARG A 293 -16.03 3.01 -0.67
N ALA A 294 -15.24 3.94 -1.20
CA ALA A 294 -13.78 3.81 -1.34
C ALA A 294 -13.08 3.61 0.00
N LYS A 295 -13.36 4.46 1.00
CA LYS A 295 -12.78 4.36 2.35
C LYS A 295 -13.13 3.03 3.00
N GLN A 296 -14.37 2.55 2.90
CA GLN A 296 -14.72 1.21 3.40
C GLN A 296 -13.87 0.12 2.72
N ALA A 297 -13.76 0.12 1.38
CA ALA A 297 -12.95 -0.86 0.66
C ALA A 297 -11.45 -0.76 1.01
N MET A 298 -10.92 0.45 1.16
CA MET A 298 -9.54 0.73 1.54
C MET A 298 -9.21 0.14 2.92
N PHE A 299 -10.04 0.41 3.94
CA PHE A 299 -9.89 -0.19 5.26
C PHE A 299 -10.07 -1.71 5.21
N GLU A 300 -11.01 -2.25 4.41
CA GLU A 300 -11.16 -3.70 4.24
C GLU A 300 -9.90 -4.36 3.65
N TYR A 301 -9.26 -3.76 2.64
CA TYR A 301 -8.17 -4.39 1.88
C TYR A 301 -6.75 -4.10 2.38
N ASN A 302 -6.59 -3.20 3.34
CA ASN A 302 -5.28 -2.85 3.93
C ASN A 302 -5.14 -3.20 5.42
N PRO A 303 -3.91 -3.35 5.93
CA PRO A 303 -3.60 -3.75 7.31
C PRO A 303 -3.78 -2.60 8.33
N PHE A 304 -4.83 -1.79 8.21
CA PHE A 304 -5.12 -0.71 9.16
C PHE A 304 -5.43 -1.22 10.57
N ARG A 305 -4.87 -0.55 11.57
CA ARG A 305 -5.28 -0.64 12.97
C ARG A 305 -6.54 0.23 13.17
N PHE A 306 -7.65 -0.37 13.59
CA PHE A 306 -8.85 0.41 13.91
C PHE A 306 -8.60 1.31 15.13
N ASN A 307 -8.79 2.62 14.97
CA ASN A 307 -8.95 3.53 16.10
C ASN A 307 -10.40 3.38 16.64
N PRO A 308 -10.59 3.08 17.95
CA PRO A 308 -11.93 2.88 18.53
C PRO A 308 -12.69 4.18 18.83
N ILE A 309 -12.05 5.35 18.69
CA ILE A 309 -12.66 6.68 18.87
C ILE A 309 -13.12 7.25 17.53
N ASP A 310 -12.30 7.10 16.49
CA ASP A 310 -12.62 7.48 15.11
C ASP A 310 -12.25 6.31 14.16
N PRO A 311 -13.21 5.46 13.76
CA PRO A 311 -12.93 4.29 12.94
C PRO A 311 -12.65 4.61 11.46
N GLU A 312 -12.75 5.88 11.04
CA GLU A 312 -12.53 6.35 9.66
C GLU A 312 -11.25 7.20 9.50
N GLN A 313 -10.51 7.42 10.59
CA GLN A 313 -9.25 8.17 10.62
C GLN A 313 -8.11 7.44 9.90
N ILE A 314 -7.53 8.11 8.89
CA ILE A 314 -6.36 7.61 8.14
C ILE A 314 -5.06 8.19 8.71
N TYR A 315 -5.01 9.49 9.01
CA TYR A 315 -3.81 10.14 9.57
C TYR A 315 -3.42 9.54 10.93
N ARG A 316 -2.15 9.19 11.10
CA ARG A 316 -1.62 8.50 12.30
C ARG A 316 -0.09 8.54 12.35
N ALA A 317 0.49 8.25 13.51
CA ALA A 317 1.94 8.30 13.70
C ALA A 317 2.53 6.96 14.18
N PHE A 318 3.74 6.66 13.73
CA PHE A 318 4.47 5.43 14.03
C PHE A 318 5.83 5.74 14.65
N GLN A 319 6.06 5.24 15.87
CA GLN A 319 7.32 5.42 16.58
C GLN A 319 8.26 4.25 16.29
N TYR A 320 9.36 4.52 15.59
CA TYR A 320 10.37 3.55 15.19
C TYR A 320 11.65 3.67 16.05
N GLY A 321 11.44 3.77 17.37
CA GLY A 321 12.49 3.92 18.37
C GLY A 321 13.04 5.35 18.49
N PRO A 322 14.20 5.55 19.14
CA PRO A 322 14.79 6.88 19.34
C PRO A 322 15.36 7.53 18.05
N LEU A 323 15.29 6.84 16.91
CA LEU A 323 15.87 7.29 15.65
C LEU A 323 14.85 7.94 14.70
N LEU A 324 13.61 7.47 14.68
CA LEU A 324 12.61 7.87 13.69
C LEU A 324 11.18 7.83 14.25
N ASP A 325 10.44 8.93 14.09
CA ASP A 325 8.98 8.95 14.11
C ASP A 325 8.47 9.24 12.68
N VAL A 326 7.45 8.52 12.23
CA VAL A 326 6.75 8.76 10.95
C VAL A 326 5.36 9.32 11.24
N PHE A 327 4.95 10.36 10.51
CA PHE A 327 3.64 11.01 10.62
C PHE A 327 2.93 10.90 9.26
N MET A 328 1.93 10.03 9.18
CA MET A 328 1.07 9.89 8.00
C MET A 328 -0.02 10.97 8.06
N LEU A 329 -0.29 11.63 6.93
CA LEU A 329 -1.36 12.61 6.79
C LEU A 329 -2.64 11.95 6.22
N ASP A 330 -3.59 12.81 5.88
CA ASP A 330 -4.80 12.56 5.10
C ASP A 330 -5.20 13.93 4.53
N GLU A 331 -4.86 14.17 3.27
CA GLU A 331 -4.96 15.45 2.57
C GLU A 331 -6.22 15.50 1.69
N ARG A 332 -7.15 14.54 1.89
CA ARG A 332 -8.40 14.36 1.14
C ARG A 332 -9.66 14.38 2.00
N SER A 333 -9.68 13.77 3.19
CA SER A 333 -10.88 13.72 4.05
C SER A 333 -11.37 15.09 4.53
N TYR A 334 -10.48 16.06 4.72
CA TYR A 334 -10.74 17.28 5.50
C TYR A 334 -10.52 18.60 4.72
N ARG A 335 -10.13 18.50 3.45
CA ARG A 335 -9.77 19.63 2.58
C ARG A 335 -10.96 20.51 2.19
N GLY A 336 -10.67 21.80 1.95
CA GLY A 336 -11.53 22.70 1.21
C GLY A 336 -11.55 22.38 -0.29
N ARG A 337 -12.63 22.81 -0.95
CA ARG A 337 -12.88 22.61 -2.39
C ARG A 337 -11.73 23.05 -3.28
N ASN A 338 -11.56 22.38 -4.42
CA ASN A 338 -10.64 22.88 -5.45
C ASN A 338 -11.14 24.22 -5.99
N SER A 339 -10.21 25.15 -6.12
CA SER A 339 -10.43 26.56 -6.48
C SER A 339 -9.11 27.09 -7.08
N PRO A 340 -9.03 28.37 -7.48
CA PRO A 340 -7.74 28.99 -7.83
C PRO A 340 -6.71 29.03 -6.69
N ASN A 341 -7.03 28.51 -5.49
CA ASN A 341 -6.11 28.40 -4.35
C ASN A 341 -5.54 29.77 -3.89
N ARG A 342 -6.36 30.83 -3.97
CA ARG A 342 -6.01 32.25 -3.68
C ARG A 342 -6.73 32.86 -2.46
N GLN A 343 -7.24 32.03 -1.55
CA GLN A 343 -7.92 32.48 -0.34
C GLN A 343 -6.93 33.24 0.57
N THR A 344 -7.31 34.41 1.09
CA THR A 344 -6.42 35.30 1.86
C THR A 344 -6.47 35.10 3.38
N ARG A 345 -7.15 34.04 3.84
CA ARG A 345 -7.30 33.66 5.25
C ARG A 345 -7.45 32.15 5.37
N LEU A 346 -7.10 31.60 6.53
CA LEU A 346 -7.34 30.19 6.85
C LEU A 346 -8.79 30.02 7.32
N ASP A 347 -9.59 29.28 6.53
CA ASP A 347 -10.96 28.86 6.84
C ASP A 347 -11.29 27.54 6.13
N ALA A 348 -12.56 27.11 6.15
CA ALA A 348 -12.98 25.83 5.54
C ALA A 348 -12.84 25.77 4.01
N ASP A 349 -12.72 26.91 3.32
CA ASP A 349 -12.47 26.95 1.87
C ASP A 349 -10.98 26.80 1.55
N SER A 350 -10.07 27.06 2.52
CA SER A 350 -8.60 27.00 2.35
C SER A 350 -7.89 25.92 3.18
N ALA A 351 -8.62 25.18 4.02
CA ALA A 351 -8.11 24.02 4.73
C ALA A 351 -7.60 22.92 3.76
N PHE A 352 -6.63 22.14 4.22
CA PHE A 352 -6.11 20.97 3.52
C PHE A 352 -6.12 19.73 4.42
N LEU A 353 -5.42 19.81 5.55
CA LEU A 353 -5.49 18.86 6.65
C LEU A 353 -6.68 19.19 7.57
N GLY A 354 -7.03 20.48 7.64
CA GLY A 354 -8.06 20.98 8.53
C GLY A 354 -7.60 21.05 10.00
N PRO A 355 -8.34 21.79 10.83
CA PRO A 355 -7.85 22.26 12.13
C PRO A 355 -7.53 21.13 13.13
N ALA A 356 -8.24 20.01 13.06
CA ALA A 356 -8.01 18.86 13.96
C ALA A 356 -6.69 18.14 13.65
N GLN A 357 -6.44 17.83 12.37
CA GLN A 357 -5.23 17.15 11.91
C GLN A 357 -4.02 18.07 11.95
N ALA A 358 -4.17 19.36 11.58
CA ALA A 358 -3.11 20.35 11.70
C ALA A 358 -2.70 20.58 13.16
N ALA A 359 -3.65 20.57 14.11
CA ALA A 359 -3.33 20.63 15.54
C ALA A 359 -2.67 19.34 16.06
N TRP A 360 -3.16 18.16 15.62
CA TRP A 360 -2.57 16.86 15.93
C TRP A 360 -1.11 16.76 15.44
N LEU A 361 -0.83 17.17 14.20
CA LEU A 361 0.50 17.14 13.61
C LEU A 361 1.47 18.05 14.37
N LYS A 362 1.07 19.31 14.61
CA LYS A 362 1.83 20.27 15.42
C LYS A 362 2.13 19.69 16.81
N GLN A 363 1.13 19.16 17.52
CA GLN A 363 1.33 18.56 18.85
C GLN A 363 2.22 17.30 18.82
N SER A 364 2.06 16.42 17.84
CA SER A 364 2.80 15.15 17.73
C SER A 364 4.27 15.39 17.39
N LEU A 365 4.57 16.33 16.49
CA LEU A 365 5.95 16.77 16.18
C LEU A 365 6.65 17.40 17.40
N LYS A 366 5.92 18.16 18.24
CA LYS A 366 6.43 18.73 19.49
C LYS A 366 6.65 17.67 20.59
N GLN A 367 5.78 16.67 20.66
CA GLN A 367 5.91 15.54 21.58
C GLN A 367 7.04 14.59 21.19
N SER A 368 7.28 14.37 19.89
CA SER A 368 8.34 13.52 19.34
C SER A 368 9.70 13.71 20.01
N LYS A 369 10.37 12.60 20.32
CA LYS A 369 11.75 12.56 20.83
C LYS A 369 12.67 11.71 19.94
N ALA A 370 12.17 11.22 18.82
CA ALA A 370 12.97 10.61 17.78
C ALA A 370 13.94 11.61 17.16
N THR A 371 15.08 11.11 16.69
CA THR A 371 16.08 11.93 16.01
C THR A 371 15.49 12.54 14.75
N TRP A 372 14.95 11.73 13.84
CA TRP A 372 14.26 12.15 12.61
C TRP A 372 12.75 12.13 12.76
N LYS A 373 12.09 13.06 12.05
CA LYS A 373 10.63 13.18 11.95
C LYS A 373 10.25 13.20 10.48
N VAL A 374 9.74 12.08 9.97
CA VAL A 374 9.35 11.95 8.57
C VAL A 374 7.86 12.21 8.47
N ILE A 375 7.48 13.29 7.77
CA ILE A 375 6.10 13.55 7.40
C ILE A 375 5.89 12.88 6.04
N ALA A 376 5.00 11.90 5.99
CA ALA A 376 4.52 11.38 4.72
C ALA A 376 3.36 12.28 4.29
N SER A 377 3.52 12.99 3.18
CA SER A 377 2.46 13.71 2.49
C SER A 377 1.82 12.82 1.45
N ASP A 378 0.57 13.11 1.14
CA ASP A 378 -0.13 12.50 0.01
C ASP A 378 0.42 13.23 -1.24
N MET A 379 0.22 14.55 -1.30
CA MET A 379 0.68 15.47 -2.36
C MET A 379 1.93 16.30 -1.98
N PRO A 380 2.78 16.69 -2.97
CA PRO A 380 3.96 17.53 -2.78
C PRO A 380 3.65 19.01 -2.46
N ILE A 381 4.64 19.69 -1.85
CA ILE A 381 4.52 21.06 -1.31
C ILE A 381 4.52 22.15 -2.40
N SER A 382 5.56 22.22 -3.23
CA SER A 382 5.74 23.30 -4.22
C SER A 382 5.45 22.88 -5.66
N LEU A 383 5.02 21.64 -5.93
CA LEU A 383 4.66 21.25 -7.28
C LEU A 383 3.23 21.68 -7.59
N VAL A 384 3.07 22.34 -8.74
CA VAL A 384 1.77 22.81 -9.22
C VAL A 384 1.01 21.63 -9.80
N VAL A 385 -0.15 21.32 -9.24
CA VAL A 385 -1.05 20.25 -9.70
C VAL A 385 -2.43 20.86 -10.02
N PRO A 386 -2.72 21.15 -11.31
CA PRO A 386 -3.99 21.71 -11.74
C PRO A 386 -5.09 20.64 -11.80
N ASP A 387 -6.31 21.01 -11.40
CA ASP A 387 -7.49 20.16 -11.60
C ASP A 387 -7.94 20.26 -13.07
N LEU A 388 -7.74 19.17 -13.81
CA LEU A 388 -7.97 19.08 -15.26
C LEU A 388 -9.22 18.26 -15.61
N ASN A 389 -10.05 17.93 -14.62
CA ASN A 389 -11.30 17.21 -14.85
C ASN A 389 -12.24 17.96 -15.83
N PRO A 390 -13.03 17.25 -16.67
CA PRO A 390 -13.85 17.88 -17.71
C PRO A 390 -15.04 18.67 -17.15
N ASP A 391 -15.41 18.46 -15.88
CA ASP A 391 -16.51 19.11 -15.16
C ASP A 391 -16.09 20.25 -14.23
N VAL A 392 -14.80 20.60 -14.14
CA VAL A 392 -14.30 21.68 -13.27
C VAL A 392 -13.90 22.95 -14.05
N PRO A 393 -13.88 24.14 -13.40
CA PRO A 393 -13.31 25.34 -14.01
C PRO A 393 -11.79 25.24 -14.18
N LYS A 394 -11.29 25.64 -15.36
CA LYS A 394 -9.84 25.77 -15.61
C LYS A 394 -9.21 26.81 -14.67
N GLY A 395 -7.93 26.60 -14.33
CA GLY A 395 -7.22 27.45 -13.37
C GLY A 395 -7.66 27.20 -11.93
N THR A 396 -8.11 25.97 -11.64
CA THR A 396 -8.25 25.46 -10.28
C THR A 396 -7.12 24.46 -10.00
N TYR A 397 -6.71 24.36 -8.74
CA TYR A 397 -5.58 23.53 -8.30
C TYR A 397 -6.01 22.62 -7.15
N GLU A 398 -5.29 21.50 -7.00
CA GLU A 398 -5.55 20.53 -5.94
C GLU A 398 -4.50 20.51 -4.84
N ALA A 399 -3.21 20.63 -5.17
CA ALA A 399 -2.13 20.45 -4.21
C ALA A 399 -2.03 21.63 -3.21
N TRP A 400 -0.99 21.57 -2.36
CA TRP A 400 -0.56 22.67 -1.51
C TRP A 400 -0.36 23.97 -2.31
N ALA A 401 0.50 23.90 -3.34
CA ALA A 401 0.91 25.02 -4.19
C ALA A 401 -0.26 25.70 -4.92
N ASN A 402 -0.18 27.02 -5.10
CA ASN A 402 -1.16 27.78 -5.87
C ASN A 402 -0.66 28.33 -7.22
N ALA A 403 0.64 28.29 -7.51
CA ALA A 403 1.24 28.89 -8.72
C ALA A 403 1.08 30.43 -8.78
N ASP A 404 1.42 31.11 -7.68
CA ASP A 404 1.50 32.58 -7.59
C ASP A 404 2.96 33.06 -7.43
N ASP A 405 3.89 32.17 -7.05
CA ASP A 405 5.23 32.53 -6.56
C ASP A 405 5.20 33.56 -5.42
N GLY A 406 4.08 33.61 -4.68
CA GLY A 406 3.62 34.75 -3.92
C GLY A 406 3.89 34.66 -2.42
N ALA A 407 3.21 35.52 -1.64
CA ALA A 407 3.07 35.25 -0.21
C ALA A 407 1.99 34.15 -0.03
N PRO A 408 2.11 33.25 0.97
CA PRO A 408 1.23 32.09 1.10
C PRO A 408 -0.26 32.44 0.97
N SER A 409 -0.95 31.75 0.06
CA SER A 409 -2.39 31.92 -0.16
C SER A 409 -3.08 30.60 -0.44
N GLY A 410 -4.38 30.51 -0.17
CA GLY A 410 -5.09 29.23 -0.21
C GLY A 410 -4.54 28.26 0.85
N ARG A 411 -4.31 27.01 0.44
CA ARG A 411 -3.83 25.90 1.29
C ARG A 411 -2.45 26.12 1.89
N GLU A 412 -1.61 26.91 1.20
CA GLU A 412 -0.30 27.31 1.68
C GLU A 412 -0.35 28.05 3.02
N LEU A 413 -1.50 28.64 3.40
CA LEU A 413 -1.68 29.27 4.71
C LEU A 413 -1.60 28.24 5.86
N GLU A 414 -2.15 27.04 5.68
CA GLU A 414 -2.08 25.96 6.68
C GLU A 414 -0.65 25.39 6.76
N LEU A 415 0.01 25.21 5.61
CA LEU A 415 1.43 24.81 5.57
C LEU A 415 2.35 25.86 6.20
N ALA A 416 2.12 27.15 5.93
CA ALA A 416 2.87 28.25 6.52
C ALA A 416 2.71 28.29 8.06
N GLU A 417 1.54 27.96 8.60
CA GLU A 417 1.38 27.75 10.05
C GLU A 417 2.17 26.56 10.59
N ILE A 418 2.14 25.41 9.91
CA ILE A 418 2.86 24.19 10.33
C ILE A 418 4.37 24.44 10.32
N LEU A 419 4.89 25.03 9.25
CA LEU A 419 6.29 25.38 9.07
C LEU A 419 6.75 26.48 10.06
N ARG A 420 5.89 27.46 10.37
CA ARG A 420 6.13 28.46 11.43
C ARG A 420 6.23 27.81 12.80
N PHE A 421 5.29 26.91 13.12
CA PHE A 421 5.29 26.19 14.40
C PHE A 421 6.55 25.33 14.57
N ILE A 422 6.98 24.61 13.53
CA ILE A 422 8.23 23.84 13.51
C ILE A 422 9.45 24.73 13.84
N LYS A 423 9.49 25.97 13.34
CA LYS A 423 10.54 26.94 13.68
C LYS A 423 10.43 27.47 15.11
N GLN A 424 9.25 27.89 15.54
CA GLN A 424 9.01 28.51 16.85
C GLN A 424 9.28 27.55 18.02
N GLU A 425 8.94 26.27 17.86
CA GLU A 425 9.20 25.21 18.84
C GLU A 425 10.58 24.56 18.70
N ASN A 426 11.41 25.06 17.76
CA ASN A 426 12.68 24.47 17.32
C ASN A 426 12.62 22.94 17.13
N ILE A 427 11.61 22.46 16.42
CA ILE A 427 11.50 21.05 16.08
C ILE A 427 12.60 20.73 15.05
N GLN A 428 13.45 19.75 15.37
CA GLN A 428 14.62 19.39 14.57
C GLN A 428 14.37 18.18 13.66
N ASN A 429 15.11 18.14 12.54
CA ASN A 429 15.25 17.00 11.63
C ASN A 429 13.91 16.55 11.00
N VAL A 430 13.15 17.51 10.47
CA VAL A 430 11.91 17.24 9.72
C VAL A 430 12.25 16.98 8.24
N VAL A 431 11.70 15.92 7.68
CA VAL A 431 11.84 15.51 6.27
C VAL A 431 10.46 15.13 5.74
N TRP A 432 10.17 15.46 4.49
CA TRP A 432 8.91 15.13 3.80
C TRP A 432 9.14 14.04 2.74
N VAL A 433 8.17 13.13 2.59
CA VAL A 433 8.13 12.11 1.52
C VAL A 433 6.72 12.06 0.91
N THR A 434 6.59 11.87 -0.41
CA THR A 434 5.31 12.05 -1.14
C THR A 434 5.34 11.37 -2.53
N ALA A 435 4.20 11.32 -3.24
CA ALA A 435 4.05 10.73 -4.58
C ALA A 435 3.32 11.71 -5.54
N ASP A 436 2.12 11.36 -6.05
CA ASP A 436 1.15 12.20 -6.82
C ASP A 436 1.59 12.67 -8.22
N VAL A 437 2.81 13.18 -8.41
CA VAL A 437 3.23 13.75 -9.71
C VAL A 437 3.84 12.74 -10.70
N HIS A 438 3.94 11.46 -10.31
CA HIS A 438 4.41 10.37 -11.17
C HIS A 438 5.82 10.58 -11.76
N TYR A 439 6.75 11.13 -10.97
CA TYR A 439 8.19 11.07 -11.18
C TYR A 439 8.96 11.26 -9.87
N ALA A 440 10.24 10.90 -9.83
CA ALA A 440 11.08 11.08 -8.64
C ALA A 440 11.80 12.44 -8.64
N GLN A 441 11.78 13.12 -7.51
CA GLN A 441 12.34 14.46 -7.32
C GLN A 441 12.94 14.61 -5.92
N ALA A 442 14.00 15.41 -5.78
CA ALA A 442 14.52 15.84 -4.49
C ALA A 442 14.56 17.38 -4.43
N THR A 443 13.91 17.96 -3.42
CA THR A 443 13.80 19.41 -3.24
C THR A 443 14.28 19.81 -1.85
N TYR A 444 15.14 20.82 -1.79
CA TYR A 444 15.56 21.45 -0.54
C TYR A 444 14.89 22.81 -0.39
N TYR A 445 14.17 23.04 0.70
CA TYR A 445 13.48 24.31 0.95
C TYR A 445 14.33 25.20 1.84
N HIS A 446 14.53 26.46 1.44
CA HIS A 446 15.37 27.39 2.22
C HIS A 446 14.77 28.81 2.32
N PRO A 447 14.59 29.37 3.53
CA PRO A 447 13.88 30.64 3.73
C PRO A 447 14.57 31.86 3.11
N SER A 448 15.85 31.77 2.71
CA SER A 448 16.52 32.85 1.94
C SER A 448 16.15 32.89 0.45
N ARG A 449 15.41 31.90 -0.05
CA ARG A 449 14.89 31.82 -1.43
C ARG A 449 13.38 32.08 -1.50
N ALA A 450 12.71 32.02 -0.36
CA ALA A 450 11.26 32.02 -0.22
C ALA A 450 10.69 33.44 -0.12
N LYS A 451 9.38 33.57 -0.37
CA LYS A 451 8.62 34.76 0.06
C LYS A 451 8.22 34.64 1.54
N PHE A 452 7.85 33.43 1.97
CA PHE A 452 7.59 33.11 3.36
C PHE A 452 8.88 32.68 4.08
N THR A 453 9.34 33.43 5.07
CA THR A 453 10.68 33.21 5.68
C THR A 453 10.63 32.68 7.12
N GLU A 454 9.45 32.46 7.69
CA GLU A 454 9.26 32.01 9.07
C GLU A 454 9.42 30.49 9.28
N PHE A 455 10.13 29.78 8.39
CA PHE A 455 10.39 28.33 8.52
C PHE A 455 11.88 27.98 8.73
N LYS A 456 12.17 26.71 9.08
CA LYS A 456 13.53 26.13 9.14
C LYS A 456 13.81 25.36 7.83
N PRO A 457 15.04 25.34 7.29
CA PRO A 457 15.32 24.56 6.09
C PRO A 457 14.99 23.07 6.25
N PHE A 458 14.46 22.45 5.21
CA PHE A 458 14.09 21.03 5.22
C PHE A 458 14.20 20.40 3.82
N TRP A 459 14.12 19.06 3.75
CA TRP A 459 14.08 18.31 2.50
C TRP A 459 12.72 17.66 2.26
N GLU A 460 12.37 17.55 0.99
CA GLU A 460 11.26 16.77 0.44
C GLU A 460 11.80 15.81 -0.61
N PHE A 461 11.24 14.61 -0.64
CA PHE A 461 11.57 13.59 -1.63
C PHE A 461 10.30 12.99 -2.23
N VAL A 462 10.13 13.13 -3.53
CA VAL A 462 9.04 12.52 -4.28
C VAL A 462 9.47 11.13 -4.77
N GLY A 463 8.64 10.12 -4.53
CA GLY A 463 8.82 8.76 -5.03
C GLY A 463 7.56 8.26 -5.70
N GLY A 464 7.65 7.96 -7.00
CA GLY A 464 6.55 7.46 -7.82
C GLY A 464 6.94 7.56 -9.30
N PRO A 465 6.29 6.81 -10.22
CA PRO A 465 5.18 5.90 -9.97
C PRO A 465 5.62 4.44 -9.76
N ILE A 466 4.73 3.61 -9.17
CA ILE A 466 4.91 2.15 -8.99
C ILE A 466 4.66 1.38 -10.29
N ASN A 467 3.53 1.64 -10.93
CA ASN A 467 3.16 1.09 -12.24
C ASN A 467 2.19 2.00 -13.02
N ALA A 468 1.86 3.19 -12.51
CA ALA A 468 1.07 4.18 -13.22
C ALA A 468 1.86 4.85 -14.37
N GLY A 469 1.19 5.68 -15.17
CA GLY A 469 1.85 6.34 -16.31
C GLY A 469 2.77 7.46 -15.85
N THR A 470 3.96 7.64 -16.43
CA THR A 470 4.86 8.74 -16.02
C THR A 470 4.37 10.08 -16.60
N PHE A 471 4.33 11.14 -15.77
CA PHE A 471 3.93 12.51 -16.13
C PHE A 471 5.03 13.52 -15.80
N GLY A 472 4.75 14.81 -15.98
CA GLY A 472 5.61 15.92 -15.56
C GLY A 472 6.84 16.14 -16.47
N PRO A 473 7.88 16.85 -15.98
CA PRO A 473 7.93 17.47 -14.66
C PRO A 473 6.99 18.68 -14.55
N ASN A 474 6.39 18.86 -13.37
CA ASN A 474 5.40 19.91 -13.12
C ASN A 474 6.08 21.28 -12.95
N GLU A 475 5.28 22.35 -13.03
CA GLU A 475 5.74 23.68 -12.64
C GLU A 475 5.95 23.77 -11.11
N VAL A 476 6.82 24.68 -10.67
CA VAL A 476 7.33 24.73 -9.29
C VAL A 476 7.07 26.11 -8.69
N ASP A 477 6.16 26.20 -7.72
CA ASP A 477 5.82 27.45 -7.03
C ASP A 477 6.91 27.89 -6.05
N GLN A 478 7.30 29.16 -6.13
CA GLN A 478 8.43 29.73 -5.39
C GLN A 478 8.11 30.26 -3.98
N THR A 479 6.86 30.17 -3.50
CA THR A 479 6.39 30.73 -2.20
C THR A 479 7.27 30.30 -1.02
N PHE A 480 7.60 29.00 -0.94
CA PHE A 480 8.45 28.40 0.10
C PHE A 480 9.93 28.27 -0.31
N GLY A 481 10.35 28.89 -1.41
CA GLY A 481 11.74 28.94 -1.86
C GLY A 481 12.39 27.58 -2.14
N PRO A 482 11.75 26.69 -2.94
CA PRO A 482 12.30 25.40 -3.29
C PRO A 482 13.62 25.53 -4.06
N ASP A 483 14.48 24.54 -3.85
CA ASP A 483 15.74 24.32 -4.54
C ASP A 483 15.76 22.87 -5.03
N VAL A 484 15.16 22.65 -6.21
CA VAL A 484 15.06 21.32 -6.83
C VAL A 484 16.47 20.86 -7.20
N ARG A 485 16.95 19.81 -6.52
CA ARG A 485 18.30 19.24 -6.67
C ARG A 485 18.36 18.07 -7.63
N TYR A 486 17.23 17.43 -7.90
CA TYR A 486 17.12 16.30 -8.80
C TYR A 486 15.69 16.12 -9.32
N VAL A 487 15.57 15.70 -10.58
CA VAL A 487 14.33 15.26 -11.25
C VAL A 487 14.71 14.05 -12.11
N SER A 488 13.91 12.97 -12.11
CA SER A 488 14.25 11.72 -12.79
C SER A 488 13.95 11.64 -14.29
N ILE A 489 13.30 12.68 -14.83
CA ILE A 489 12.80 12.78 -16.21
C ILE A 489 13.23 14.10 -16.88
N PRO A 490 13.32 14.16 -18.22
CA PRO A 490 13.64 15.39 -18.94
C PRO A 490 12.45 16.36 -18.94
N LYS A 491 12.70 17.66 -19.18
CA LYS A 491 11.65 18.70 -19.18
C LYS A 491 10.58 18.51 -20.27
N ASP A 492 10.93 17.83 -21.36
CA ASP A 492 10.09 17.52 -22.51
C ASP A 492 9.56 16.07 -22.50
N ASN A 493 9.48 15.43 -21.32
CA ASN A 493 8.94 14.08 -21.19
C ASN A 493 7.49 14.00 -21.73
N PRO A 494 7.16 13.10 -22.67
CA PRO A 494 5.79 13.02 -23.17
C PRO A 494 4.88 12.40 -22.11
N GLN A 495 3.75 13.04 -21.84
CA GLN A 495 2.87 12.67 -20.72
C GLN A 495 2.25 11.27 -20.88
N ASN A 496 1.96 10.61 -19.77
CA ASN A 496 1.44 9.24 -19.68
C ASN A 496 2.36 8.17 -20.34
N GLN A 497 3.66 8.16 -20.03
CA GLN A 497 4.53 7.06 -20.47
C GLN A 497 4.13 5.74 -19.81
N SER A 498 3.97 4.69 -20.61
CA SER A 498 3.80 3.33 -20.07
C SER A 498 5.03 2.87 -19.26
N PRO A 499 4.88 1.94 -18.30
CA PRO A 499 6.02 1.36 -17.58
C PRO A 499 7.08 0.69 -18.47
N ALA A 500 6.76 0.37 -19.73
CA ALA A 500 7.75 -0.10 -20.72
C ALA A 500 8.83 0.95 -21.05
N ALA A 501 8.60 2.24 -20.76
CA ALA A 501 9.62 3.29 -20.81
C ALA A 501 10.63 3.22 -19.64
N LEU A 502 10.42 2.33 -18.67
CA LEU A 502 11.23 2.12 -17.46
C LEU A 502 11.30 3.31 -16.49
N GLN A 503 10.47 4.33 -16.71
CA GLN A 503 10.33 5.53 -15.87
C GLN A 503 9.39 5.28 -14.66
N GLN A 504 9.80 4.39 -13.78
CA GLN A 504 9.06 4.00 -12.56
C GLN A 504 10.05 4.05 -11.39
N TYR A 505 9.64 4.61 -10.24
CA TYR A 505 10.61 5.08 -9.23
C TYR A 505 10.16 4.91 -7.78
N TYR A 506 11.11 4.62 -6.89
CA TYR A 506 10.91 4.63 -5.43
C TYR A 506 11.98 5.44 -4.71
N GLY A 507 11.62 5.98 -3.56
CA GLY A 507 12.55 6.55 -2.60
C GLY A 507 12.91 5.55 -1.50
N ARG A 508 14.12 5.70 -0.96
CA ARG A 508 14.68 4.84 0.09
C ARG A 508 15.43 5.68 1.10
N ALA A 509 15.20 5.43 2.40
CA ALA A 509 15.92 6.06 3.48
C ALA A 509 16.56 5.01 4.40
N LYS A 510 17.81 5.23 4.79
CA LYS A 510 18.59 4.38 5.70
C LYS A 510 19.19 5.24 6.81
N ILE A 511 18.85 4.95 8.06
CA ILE A 511 19.34 5.67 9.25
C ILE A 511 20.39 4.81 9.94
N ASP A 512 21.60 5.34 10.10
CA ASP A 512 22.68 4.69 10.87
C ASP A 512 22.46 4.87 12.39
N PRO A 513 22.62 3.84 13.23
CA PRO A 513 22.29 3.94 14.65
C PRO A 513 23.32 4.70 15.48
N ALA A 514 24.58 4.77 15.03
CA ALA A 514 25.69 5.32 15.81
C ALA A 514 25.90 6.81 15.54
N THR A 515 25.92 7.19 14.27
CA THR A 515 26.00 8.59 13.82
C THR A 515 24.63 9.28 13.81
N ARG A 516 23.54 8.50 13.75
CA ARG A 516 22.15 8.96 13.52
C ARG A 516 21.93 9.67 12.18
N THR A 517 22.88 9.61 11.27
CA THR A 517 22.77 10.11 9.88
C THR A 517 21.61 9.40 9.17
N MET A 518 20.78 10.14 8.44
CA MET A 518 19.85 9.58 7.46
C MET A 518 20.46 9.73 6.05
N HIS A 519 20.63 8.62 5.34
CA HIS A 519 20.92 8.62 3.91
C HIS A 519 19.62 8.44 3.14
N VAL A 520 19.28 9.36 2.24
CA VAL A 520 18.09 9.25 1.38
C VAL A 520 18.52 9.16 -0.08
N SER A 521 17.91 8.25 -0.83
CA SER A 521 18.24 7.97 -2.23
C SER A 521 16.99 7.66 -3.07
N LEU A 522 16.99 8.08 -4.33
CA LEU A 522 15.93 7.86 -5.31
C LEU A 522 16.39 6.83 -6.34
N HIS A 523 15.51 5.89 -6.70
CA HIS A 523 15.86 4.68 -7.47
C HIS A 523 14.93 4.48 -8.68
N ASP A 524 15.43 3.80 -9.72
CA ASP A 524 14.65 3.32 -10.86
C ASP A 524 14.01 1.92 -10.65
N LEU A 525 13.31 1.46 -11.69
CA LEU A 525 12.59 0.18 -11.77
C LEU A 525 13.46 -1.07 -11.54
N ASP A 526 14.77 -0.98 -11.73
CA ASP A 526 15.72 -2.07 -11.50
C ASP A 526 16.49 -1.89 -10.17
N GLY A 527 16.11 -0.90 -9.36
CA GLY A 527 16.66 -0.63 -8.03
C GLY A 527 17.98 0.14 -8.04
N LYS A 528 18.42 0.64 -9.19
CA LYS A 528 19.65 1.44 -9.29
C LYS A 528 19.40 2.83 -8.70
N SER A 529 20.27 3.25 -7.77
CA SER A 529 20.28 4.62 -7.25
C SER A 529 20.59 5.60 -8.39
N LEU A 530 19.72 6.60 -8.55
CA LEU A 530 19.85 7.66 -9.54
C LEU A 530 20.43 8.94 -8.90
N TRP A 531 20.10 9.17 -7.63
CA TRP A 531 20.51 10.33 -6.86
C TRP A 531 20.42 10.01 -5.36
N GLU A 532 21.32 10.57 -4.55
CA GLU A 532 21.32 10.40 -3.10
C GLU A 532 21.88 11.61 -2.34
N VAL A 533 21.49 11.74 -1.07
CA VAL A 533 21.98 12.76 -0.13
C VAL A 533 22.20 12.18 1.26
N LYS A 534 23.24 12.67 1.94
CA LYS A 534 23.53 12.42 3.35
C LYS A 534 22.95 13.56 4.18
N LEU A 535 22.04 13.25 5.09
CA LEU A 535 21.43 14.16 6.05
C LEU A 535 22.02 13.86 7.43
N ASP A 536 22.91 14.73 7.90
CA ASP A 536 23.37 14.71 9.29
C ASP A 536 22.34 15.43 10.18
N PRO A 537 22.09 14.97 11.42
CA PRO A 537 21.18 15.65 12.34
C PRO A 537 21.63 17.08 12.67
N GLU A 538 20.66 17.95 12.89
CA GLU A 538 20.87 19.25 13.54
C GLU A 538 21.50 19.08 14.93
N ALA A 539 22.33 20.06 15.31
CA ALA A 539 23.10 20.10 16.56
C ALA A 539 22.32 20.63 17.77
#